data_AF-A0A3S4ANP2-F1
#
_entry.id   AF-A0A3S4ANP2-F1
#
_cell.length_a   1.000
_cell.length_b   1.000
_cell.length_c   1.000
_cell.angle_alpha   90.00
_cell.angle_beta   90.00
_cell.angle_gamma   90.00
#
_symmetry.space_group_name_H-M   'P 1'
#
loop_
_entity.id
_entity.type
_entity.pdbx_description
1 polymer ?
#
loop_
_entity_poly.entity_id
_entity_poly.type
_entity_poly.pdbx_seq_one_letter_code
_entity_poly.pdbx_strand_id
1 'polypeptide(L)'
;MEKDDFRGPHPPTTTVLLPAAGWNVAVDELRGSSPDSFVPQLELLLDALIDSLLDSPPSTTLRMHLAVQVAYLYGHCTTLKTQDYAQNLRLDHRQFHYDALSKGGIGTLPFLKEQRQIRDEIRQGVRQPQRNSWYLTPANLEKP
;
A
#
# COMPACT_ATOMS: atom_id res chain seq x y z
N MET A 1 17.99 -19.31 34.77
CA MET A 1 18.20 -17.86 34.98
C MET A 1 17.48 -17.13 33.86
N GLU A 2 16.72 -16.11 34.24
CA GLU A 2 15.48 -15.61 33.63
C GLU A 2 15.50 -15.14 32.18
N LYS A 3 14.33 -15.28 31.54
CA LYS A 3 13.91 -14.53 30.35
C LYS A 3 13.33 -13.21 30.84
N ASP A 4 13.94 -12.09 30.45
CA ASP A 4 13.41 -10.76 30.70
C ASP A 4 12.22 -10.49 29.75
N ASP A 5 11.01 -10.58 30.29
CA ASP A 5 9.77 -10.16 29.64
C ASP A 5 9.63 -8.63 29.80
N PHE A 6 10.07 -7.86 28.81
CA PHE A 6 9.79 -6.42 28.75
C PHE A 6 8.32 -6.18 28.37
N ARG A 7 7.41 -6.34 29.35
CA ARG A 7 6.01 -5.86 29.29
C ARG A 7 5.88 -4.52 30.02
N GLY A 8 6.58 -3.50 29.55
CA GLY A 8 6.28 -2.12 29.93
C GLY A 8 5.05 -1.59 29.17
N PRO A 9 4.30 -0.62 29.73
CA PRO A 9 3.22 0.03 28.99
C PRO A 9 3.77 0.67 27.71
N HIS A 10 3.12 0.43 26.57
CA HIS A 10 3.53 1.03 25.30
C HIS A 10 3.50 2.56 25.44
N PRO A 11 4.52 3.28 24.93
CA PRO A 11 4.49 4.74 24.92
C PRO A 11 3.23 5.23 24.20
N PRO A 12 2.67 6.39 24.62
CA PRO A 12 1.43 6.91 24.06
C PRO A 12 1.55 7.07 22.55
N THR A 13 0.66 6.39 21.82
CA THR A 13 0.60 6.49 20.36
C THR A 13 0.01 7.83 19.98
N THR A 14 0.79 8.67 19.31
CA THR A 14 0.33 9.97 18.81
C THR A 14 -0.20 9.78 17.39
N THR A 15 -1.50 9.94 17.19
CA THR A 15 -2.11 9.94 15.87
C THR A 15 -2.01 11.34 15.27
N VAL A 16 -1.26 11.47 14.17
CA VAL A 16 -1.20 12.71 13.38
C VAL A 16 -2.13 12.56 12.19
N LEU A 17 -3.20 13.37 12.16
CA LEU A 17 -4.10 13.43 11.01
C LEU A 17 -3.53 14.40 9.98
N LEU A 18 -3.30 13.93 8.76
CA LEU A 18 -2.91 14.79 7.63
C LEU A 18 -4.08 15.70 7.27
N PRO A 19 -3.86 17.01 7.05
CA PRO A 19 -4.90 17.91 6.55
C PRO A 19 -5.52 17.34 5.26
N ALA A 20 -6.85 17.42 5.12
CA ALA A 20 -7.56 16.89 3.95
C ALA A 20 -7.04 17.46 2.62
N ALA A 21 -6.56 18.71 2.62
CA ALA A 21 -5.93 19.34 1.46
C ALA A 21 -4.62 18.66 0.99
N GLY A 22 -4.00 17.84 1.83
CA GLY A 22 -2.81 17.04 1.48
C GLY A 22 -3.14 15.64 0.95
N TRP A 23 -4.42 15.28 0.86
CA TRP A 23 -4.85 13.99 0.33
C TRP A 23 -5.04 14.16 -1.18
N ASN A 24 -4.28 13.41 -1.98
CA ASN A 24 -4.37 13.46 -3.44
C ASN A 24 -5.54 12.60 -3.95
N VAL A 25 -6.74 12.80 -3.37
CA VAL A 25 -7.96 12.05 -3.66
C VAL A 25 -9.08 13.05 -3.96
N ALA A 26 -9.81 12.84 -5.05
CA ALA A 26 -10.93 13.69 -5.38
C ALA A 26 -12.07 13.48 -4.37
N VAL A 27 -12.68 14.56 -3.89
CA VAL A 27 -13.78 14.52 -2.90
C VAL A 27 -14.97 13.69 -3.42
N ASP A 28 -15.20 13.67 -4.73
CA ASP A 28 -16.28 12.90 -5.35
C ASP A 28 -16.02 11.37 -5.29
N GLU A 29 -14.76 10.94 -5.32
CA GLU A 29 -14.38 9.52 -5.13
C GLU A 29 -14.62 9.09 -3.67
N LEU A 30 -14.36 9.98 -2.71
CA LEU A 30 -14.64 9.74 -1.30
C LEU A 30 -16.16 9.62 -1.03
N ARG A 31 -16.98 10.45 -1.69
CA ARG A 31 -18.45 10.41 -1.54
C ARG A 31 -19.09 9.12 -2.04
N GLY A 32 -18.47 8.46 -3.02
CA GLY A 32 -18.91 7.13 -3.49
C GLY A 32 -18.62 5.99 -2.49
N SER A 33 -17.81 6.24 -1.46
CA SER A 33 -17.33 5.20 -0.53
C SER A 33 -18.37 4.78 0.52
N SER A 34 -19.16 5.74 1.03
CA SER A 34 -20.30 5.54 1.92
C SER A 34 -21.00 6.88 2.17
N PRO A 35 -22.35 6.96 2.11
CA PRO A 35 -23.07 8.21 2.36
C PRO A 35 -22.94 8.73 3.81
N ASP A 36 -22.54 7.88 4.76
CA ASP A 36 -22.47 8.22 6.20
C ASP A 36 -21.04 8.13 6.80
N SER A 37 -20.02 7.84 6.00
CA SER A 37 -18.66 7.58 6.50
C SER A 37 -17.59 8.24 5.62
N PHE A 38 -16.73 9.04 6.24
CA PHE A 38 -15.55 9.67 5.63
C PHE A 38 -14.40 8.67 5.35
N VAL A 39 -14.65 7.37 5.51
CA VAL A 39 -13.66 6.31 5.31
C VAL A 39 -13.69 5.85 3.86
N PRO A 40 -12.59 6.01 3.09
CA PRO A 40 -12.51 5.49 1.73
C PRO A 40 -12.59 3.97 1.70
N GLN A 41 -13.10 3.42 0.59
CA GLN A 41 -12.91 2.01 0.27
C GLN A 41 -11.41 1.67 0.24
N LEU A 42 -11.05 0.45 0.65
CA LEU A 42 -9.66 0.06 0.85
C LEU A 42 -8.86 0.12 -0.46
N GLU A 43 -9.47 -0.26 -1.58
CA GLU A 43 -8.90 -0.22 -2.91
C GLU A 43 -8.58 1.20 -3.37
N LEU A 44 -9.52 2.14 -3.16
CA LEU A 44 -9.34 3.55 -3.47
C LEU A 44 -8.23 4.18 -2.60
N LEU A 45 -8.26 3.87 -1.29
CA LEU A 45 -7.22 4.31 -0.36
C LEU A 45 -5.84 3.81 -0.80
N LEU A 46 -5.73 2.52 -1.11
CA LEU A 46 -4.46 1.92 -1.47
C LEU A 46 -3.94 2.47 -2.81
N ASP A 47 -4.80 2.64 -3.81
CA ASP A 47 -4.42 3.25 -5.08
C ASP A 47 -3.91 4.68 -4.88
N ALA A 48 -4.58 5.49 -4.08
CA ALA A 48 -4.15 6.84 -3.77
C ALA A 48 -2.81 6.89 -3.04
N LEU A 49 -2.60 5.99 -2.07
CA LEU A 49 -1.34 5.88 -1.33
C LEU A 49 -0.19 5.43 -2.24
N ILE A 50 -0.41 4.46 -3.12
CA ILE A 50 0.59 3.98 -4.08
C ILE A 50 0.98 5.11 -5.04
N ASP A 51 0.00 5.78 -5.66
CA ASP A 51 0.28 6.85 -6.62
C ASP A 51 1.05 7.99 -5.95
N SER A 52 0.58 8.42 -4.77
CA SER A 52 1.25 9.46 -3.97
C SER A 52 2.67 9.07 -3.55
N LEU A 53 2.86 7.81 -3.15
CA LEU A 53 4.18 7.31 -2.75
C LEU A 53 5.14 7.29 -3.95
N LEU A 54 4.66 6.83 -5.10
CA LEU A 54 5.45 6.76 -6.32
C LEU A 54 5.75 8.14 -6.89
N ASP A 55 4.89 9.13 -6.75
CA ASP A 55 5.14 10.49 -7.25
C ASP A 55 5.86 11.39 -6.23
N SER A 56 5.94 10.97 -4.97
CA SER A 56 6.62 11.75 -3.94
C SER A 56 8.11 11.99 -4.26
N PRO A 57 8.62 13.23 -4.04
CA PRO A 57 10.04 13.50 -4.19
C PRO A 57 10.88 12.67 -3.22
N PRO A 58 12.12 12.28 -3.60
CA PRO A 58 13.07 11.68 -2.68
C PRO A 58 13.28 12.58 -1.45
N SER A 59 13.56 11.98 -0.29
CA SER A 59 13.91 12.69 0.97
C SER A 59 12.83 13.54 1.64
N THR A 60 11.55 13.41 1.27
CA THR A 60 10.47 14.12 1.97
C THR A 60 9.95 13.33 3.18
N THR A 61 9.63 14.04 4.27
CA THR A 61 8.91 13.48 5.42
C THR A 61 7.62 12.79 4.97
N LEU A 62 6.91 13.37 4.00
CA LEU A 62 5.71 12.79 3.39
C LEU A 62 5.96 11.39 2.82
N ARG A 63 7.02 11.20 2.04
CA ARG A 63 7.37 9.89 1.46
C ARG A 63 7.57 8.83 2.53
N MET A 64 8.24 9.18 3.63
CA MET A 64 8.46 8.25 4.75
C MET A 64 7.12 7.84 5.38
N HIS A 65 6.20 8.80 5.59
CA HIS A 65 4.88 8.52 6.14
C HIS A 65 4.06 7.62 5.20
N LEU A 66 4.03 7.93 3.90
CA LEU A 66 3.35 7.12 2.90
C LEU A 66 3.92 5.69 2.84
N ALA A 67 5.25 5.55 2.87
CA ALA A 67 5.90 4.24 2.90
C ALA A 67 5.48 3.41 4.12
N VAL A 68 5.44 4.04 5.30
CA VAL A 68 4.99 3.38 6.54
C VAL A 68 3.52 2.98 6.45
N GLN A 69 2.64 3.87 5.97
CA GLN A 69 1.21 3.56 5.81
C GLN A 69 0.99 2.37 4.87
N VAL A 70 1.64 2.37 3.71
CA VAL A 70 1.54 1.25 2.75
C VAL A 70 2.12 -0.02 3.37
N ALA A 71 3.30 0.03 3.98
CA ALA A 71 3.91 -1.14 4.62
C ALA A 71 3.02 -1.71 5.75
N TYR A 72 2.39 -0.84 6.55
CA TYR A 72 1.47 -1.24 7.60
C TYR A 72 0.24 -1.96 7.04
N LEU A 73 -0.34 -1.46 5.94
CA LEU A 73 -1.46 -2.12 5.27
C LEU A 73 -1.07 -3.52 4.78
N TYR A 74 0.06 -3.69 4.09
CA TYR A 74 0.51 -5.02 3.63
C TYR A 74 0.92 -5.94 4.79
N GLY A 75 1.40 -5.38 5.90
CA GLY A 75 1.72 -6.14 7.11
C GLY A 75 0.47 -6.70 7.80
N HIS A 76 -0.57 -5.89 7.95
CA HIS A 76 -1.68 -6.15 8.89
C HIS A 76 -3.06 -6.37 8.26
N CYS A 77 -3.29 -5.97 7.01
CA CYS A 77 -4.59 -6.15 6.36
C CYS A 77 -4.62 -7.48 5.57
N THR A 78 -5.38 -8.46 6.05
CA THR A 78 -5.50 -9.77 5.37
C THR A 78 -6.29 -9.67 4.08
N THR A 79 -7.21 -8.71 3.96
CA THR A 79 -7.97 -8.44 2.73
C THR A 79 -7.07 -8.22 1.53
N LEU A 80 -5.93 -7.53 1.71
CA LEU A 80 -4.93 -7.30 0.65
C LEU A 80 -4.23 -8.58 0.19
N LYS A 81 -4.29 -9.66 0.96
CA LYS A 81 -3.62 -10.93 0.66
C LYS A 81 -4.54 -11.92 -0.04
N THR A 82 -5.81 -11.56 -0.25
CA THR A 82 -6.76 -12.39 -0.98
C THR A 82 -6.40 -12.45 -2.47
N GLN A 83 -6.65 -13.59 -3.10
CA GLN A 83 -6.19 -13.89 -4.47
C GLN A 83 -6.73 -12.95 -5.54
N ASP A 84 -7.89 -12.34 -5.31
CA ASP A 84 -8.56 -11.48 -6.29
C ASP A 84 -8.49 -9.99 -5.94
N TYR A 85 -7.87 -9.63 -4.81
CA TYR A 85 -7.82 -8.22 -4.40
C TYR A 85 -7.17 -7.32 -5.45
N ALA A 86 -6.10 -7.79 -6.08
CA ALA A 86 -5.41 -7.05 -7.14
C ALA A 86 -6.32 -6.67 -8.32
N GLN A 87 -7.42 -7.38 -8.54
CA GLN A 87 -8.38 -7.06 -9.60
C GLN A 87 -9.14 -5.76 -9.32
N ASN A 88 -9.29 -5.39 -8.05
CA ASN A 88 -9.97 -4.16 -7.61
C ASN A 88 -9.06 -2.93 -7.70
N LEU A 89 -7.75 -3.11 -7.86
CA LEU A 89 -6.79 -2.03 -8.02
C LEU A 89 -6.69 -1.57 -9.48
N ARG A 90 -6.34 -0.30 -9.66
CA ARG A 90 -5.94 0.26 -10.95
C ARG A 90 -4.88 -0.62 -11.63
N LEU A 91 -5.01 -0.80 -12.95
CA LEU A 91 -4.16 -1.69 -13.73
C LEU A 91 -2.67 -1.40 -13.54
N ASP A 92 -2.29 -0.12 -13.51
CA ASP A 92 -0.93 0.38 -13.36
C ASP A 92 -0.35 0.21 -11.94
N HIS A 93 -1.18 -0.10 -10.94
CA HIS A 93 -0.75 -0.38 -9.57
C HIS A 93 -0.68 -1.88 -9.24
N ARG A 94 -1.22 -2.74 -10.11
CA ARG A 94 -1.24 -4.19 -9.85
C ARG A 94 0.16 -4.78 -9.70
N GLN A 95 1.14 -4.32 -10.48
CA GLN A 95 2.52 -4.82 -10.33
C GLN A 95 3.13 -4.41 -8.98
N PHE A 96 2.88 -3.18 -8.53
CA PHE A 96 3.30 -2.74 -7.19
C PHE A 96 2.72 -3.68 -6.13
N HIS A 97 1.43 -3.99 -6.24
CA HIS A 97 0.75 -4.87 -5.29
C HIS A 97 1.34 -6.28 -5.27
N TYR A 98 1.59 -6.87 -6.45
CA TYR A 98 2.26 -8.15 -6.54
C TYR A 98 3.63 -8.10 -5.88
N ASP A 99 4.46 -7.11 -6.22
CA ASP A 99 5.84 -7.02 -5.75
C ASP A 99 5.92 -6.70 -4.25
N ALA A 100 4.99 -5.91 -3.72
CA ALA A 100 4.85 -5.63 -2.31
C ALA A 100 4.62 -6.91 -1.49
N LEU A 101 3.85 -7.87 -2.04
CA LEU A 101 3.57 -9.14 -1.37
C LEU A 101 4.73 -10.14 -1.43
N SER A 102 5.62 -10.06 -2.43
CA SER A 102 6.68 -11.07 -2.65
C SER A 102 8.10 -10.62 -2.33
N LYS A 103 8.45 -9.36 -2.60
CA LYS A 103 9.84 -8.87 -2.55
C LYS A 103 10.20 -8.20 -1.22
N GLY A 104 9.20 -7.86 -0.39
CA GLY A 104 9.40 -6.99 0.77
C GLY A 104 9.98 -5.62 0.39
N GLY A 105 10.54 -4.88 1.34
CA GLY A 105 11.29 -3.65 1.05
C GLY A 105 10.45 -2.47 0.52
N ILE A 106 9.14 -2.47 0.79
CA ILE A 106 8.23 -1.36 0.48
C ILE A 106 8.82 -0.06 1.05
N GLY A 107 8.85 0.99 0.24
CA GLY A 107 9.35 2.31 0.65
C GLY A 107 10.84 2.55 0.44
N THR A 108 11.63 1.52 0.14
CA THR A 108 13.05 1.70 -0.18
C THR A 108 13.24 2.46 -1.50
N LEU A 109 14.35 3.19 -1.63
CA LEU A 109 14.65 3.95 -2.86
C LEU A 109 14.72 3.06 -4.12
N PRO A 110 15.40 1.90 -4.11
CA PRO A 110 15.45 1.02 -5.28
C PRO A 110 14.07 0.49 -5.67
N PHE A 111 13.29 0.02 -4.69
CA PHE A 111 11.94 -0.48 -4.93
C PHE A 111 11.06 0.58 -5.57
N LEU A 112 11.01 1.79 -5.00
CA LEU A 112 10.16 2.85 -5.52
C LEU A 112 10.60 3.36 -6.89
N LYS A 113 11.90 3.34 -7.20
CA LYS A 113 12.41 3.67 -8.53
C LYS A 113 11.95 2.63 -9.57
N GLU A 114 12.09 1.35 -9.25
CA GLU A 114 11.65 0.24 -10.12
C GLU A 114 10.13 0.30 -10.34
N GLN A 115 9.35 0.44 -9.26
CA GLN A 115 7.89 0.46 -9.37
C GLN A 115 7.36 1.68 -10.13
N ARG A 116 8.01 2.85 -10.01
CA ARG A 116 7.65 4.03 -10.82
C ARG A 116 7.84 3.75 -12.31
N GLN A 117 8.99 3.18 -12.69
CA GLN A 117 9.27 2.82 -14.07
C GLN A 117 8.24 1.80 -14.60
N ILE A 118 7.96 0.75 -13.84
CA ILE A 118 6.98 -0.27 -14.20
C ILE A 118 5.58 0.32 -14.40
N ARG A 119 5.12 1.18 -13.48
CA ARG A 119 3.83 1.87 -13.57
C ARG A 119 3.75 2.67 -14.86
N ASP A 120 4.80 3.43 -15.18
CA ASP A 120 4.83 4.27 -16.38
C ASP A 120 4.85 3.42 -17.67
N GLU A 121 5.56 2.29 -17.69
CA GLU A 121 5.53 1.31 -18.80
C GLU A 121 4.14 0.68 -18.99
N ILE A 122 3.41 0.41 -17.91
CA ILE A 122 2.02 -0.09 -17.96
C ILE A 122 1.08 0.99 -18.49
N ARG A 123 1.21 2.24 -18.02
CA ARG A 123 0.43 3.38 -18.52
C ARG A 123 0.65 3.62 -20.02
N GLN A 124 1.86 3.37 -20.51
CA GLN A 124 2.21 3.46 -21.94
C GLN A 124 1.80 2.22 -22.75
N GLY A 125 1.31 1.16 -22.11
CA GLY A 125 0.93 -0.09 -22.77
C GLY A 125 2.11 -0.96 -23.22
N VAL A 126 3.34 -0.64 -22.80
CA VAL A 126 4.57 -1.36 -23.14
C VAL A 126 4.72 -2.62 -22.27
N ARG A 127 4.14 -2.61 -21.07
CA ARG A 127 4.14 -3.71 -20.10
C ARG A 127 2.73 -4.04 -19.65
N GLN A 128 2.49 -5.31 -19.34
CA GLN A 128 1.31 -5.77 -18.61
C GLN A 128 1.70 -6.20 -17.20
N PRO A 129 0.83 -6.02 -16.18
CA PRO A 129 1.07 -6.57 -14.85
C PRO A 129 1.22 -8.10 -14.89
N GLN A 130 2.21 -8.61 -14.18
CA GLN A 130 2.53 -10.03 -14.09
C GLN A 130 2.47 -10.50 -12.63
N ARG A 131 1.58 -11.45 -12.35
CA ARG A 131 1.51 -12.12 -11.04
C ARG A 131 2.85 -12.80 -10.75
N ASN A 132 3.31 -12.70 -9.51
CA ASN A 132 4.57 -13.29 -9.08
C ASN A 132 4.34 -14.49 -8.15
N SER A 133 5.43 -15.05 -7.62
CA SER A 133 5.44 -16.28 -6.81
C SER A 133 4.51 -16.25 -5.60
N TRP A 134 4.16 -15.07 -5.06
CA TRP A 134 3.18 -14.96 -3.97
C TRP A 134 1.82 -15.56 -4.35
N TYR A 135 1.36 -15.28 -5.58
CA TYR A 135 0.10 -15.77 -6.14
C TYR A 135 0.15 -17.21 -6.66
N LEU A 136 1.34 -17.80 -6.72
CA LEU A 136 1.57 -19.16 -7.23
C LEU A 136 1.82 -20.17 -6.10
N THR A 137 1.86 -19.73 -4.85
CA THR A 137 2.17 -20.59 -3.70
C THR A 137 0.89 -20.94 -2.92
N PRO A 138 0.52 -22.24 -2.81
CA PRO A 138 -0.73 -22.66 -2.18
C PRO A 138 -0.88 -22.24 -0.71
N ALA A 139 0.22 -22.24 0.06
CA ALA A 139 0.22 -21.89 1.49
C ALA A 139 -0.23 -20.45 1.78
N ASN A 140 -0.23 -19.59 0.76
CA ASN A 140 -0.60 -18.18 0.86
C ASN A 140 -2.07 -17.93 0.50
N LEU A 141 -2.74 -18.96 -0.02
CA LEU A 141 -4.16 -18.94 -0.40
C LEU A 141 -5.07 -19.43 0.74
N GLU A 142 -4.51 -20.06 1.78
CA GLU A 142 -5.28 -20.76 2.84
C GLU A 142 -5.34 -20.03 4.19
N LYS A 143 -4.89 -18.77 4.30
CA LYS A 143 -5.00 -18.02 5.56
C LYS A 143 -6.02 -16.87 5.45
N PRO A 144 -7.16 -16.95 6.17
CA PRO A 144 -8.12 -15.85 6.29
C PRO A 144 -7.54 -14.63 7.03
#